data_AF-A0A817IXS2-F1
#
_entry.id   AF-A0A817IXS2-F1
#
_cell.length_a   1.000
_cell.length_b   1.000
_cell.length_c   1.000
_cell.angle_alpha   90.00
_cell.angle_beta   90.00
_cell.angle_gamma   90.00
#
_symmetry.space_group_name_H-M   'P 1'
#
loop_
_entity.id
_entity.type
_entity.pdbx_description
1 polymer ?
#
loop_
_entity_poly.entity_id
_entity_poly.type
_entity_poly.pdbx_seq_one_letter_code
_entity_poly.pdbx_strand_id
1 'polypeptide(L)'
;MSYLEYLGFGLQLLDDLQDVKEDMKNNHRTIFTQTLAEGQTLDAPTARLIQYCYCAPAYEKFHDDQRTVSDQKTGVTLAHYVRVSMMMFSIVLVLEAASRLQEYYSKEFYYELSSLSPVTFNDLKTVRVEETIWSIVRNQWF
;
A
#
# COMPACT_ATOMS: atom_id res chain seq x y z
N MET A 1 7.49 19.94 -0.43
CA MET A 1 7.55 18.51 -0.81
C MET A 1 7.13 18.42 -2.25
N SER A 2 7.90 17.80 -3.14
CA SER A 2 7.48 17.51 -4.51
C SER A 2 6.54 16.29 -4.53
N TYR A 3 5.78 16.08 -5.62
CA TYR A 3 4.94 14.89 -5.77
C TYR A 3 5.76 13.59 -5.69
N LEU A 4 6.96 13.59 -6.27
CA LEU A 4 7.86 12.43 -6.23
C LEU A 4 8.38 12.15 -4.82
N GLU A 5 8.68 13.20 -4.02
CA GLU A 5 9.02 13.01 -2.61
C GLU A 5 7.85 12.42 -1.82
N TYR A 6 6.62 12.91 -2.05
CA TYR A 6 5.42 12.38 -1.41
C TYR A 6 5.23 10.90 -1.71
N LEU A 7 5.36 10.52 -2.98
CA LEU A 7 5.28 9.13 -3.41
C LEU A 7 6.41 8.28 -2.83
N GLY A 8 7.65 8.76 -2.90
CA GLY A 8 8.81 8.04 -2.37
C GLY A 8 8.69 7.78 -0.86
N PHE A 9 8.19 8.75 -0.11
CA PHE A 9 7.91 8.57 1.31
C PHE A 9 6.82 7.51 1.57
N GLY A 10 5.74 7.53 0.77
CA GLY A 10 4.68 6.52 0.87
C GLY A 10 5.17 5.11 0.55
N LEU A 11 6.02 4.97 -0.48
CA LEU A 11 6.64 3.69 -0.84
C LEU A 11 7.56 3.17 0.28
N GLN A 12 8.39 4.03 0.87
CA GLN A 12 9.23 3.61 2.00
C GLN A 12 8.39 3.10 3.17
N LEU A 13 7.27 3.75 3.49
CA LEU A 13 6.37 3.27 4.54
C LEU A 13 5.68 1.95 4.19
N LEU A 14 5.41 1.68 2.92
CA LEU A 14 4.87 0.39 2.47
C LEU A 14 5.91 -0.72 2.59
N ASP A 15 7.16 -0.43 2.24
CA ASP A 15 8.29 -1.36 2.40
C ASP A 15 8.53 -1.66 3.90
N ASP A 16 8.64 -0.63 4.74
CA ASP A 16 8.79 -0.77 6.20
C ASP A 16 7.63 -1.60 6.83
N LEU A 17 6.41 -1.51 6.28
CA LEU A 17 5.28 -2.32 6.74
C LEU A 17 5.42 -3.79 6.32
N GLN A 18 5.93 -4.08 5.12
CA GLN A 18 6.16 -5.47 4.69
C GLN A 18 7.30 -6.12 5.44
N ASP A 19 8.33 -5.35 5.77
CA ASP A 19 9.57 -5.84 6.35
C ASP A 19 9.60 -5.81 7.88
N VAL A 20 8.48 -5.49 8.55
CA VAL A 20 8.36 -5.42 10.03
C VAL A 20 9.09 -6.56 10.76
N LYS A 21 8.91 -7.80 10.31
CA LYS A 21 9.55 -8.98 10.93
C LYS A 21 11.08 -8.96 10.78
N GLU A 22 11.57 -8.58 9.61
CA GLU A 22 12.99 -8.47 9.33
C GLU A 22 13.61 -7.27 10.04
N ASP A 23 12.92 -6.13 10.05
CA ASP A 23 13.35 -4.92 10.75
C ASP A 23 13.43 -5.12 12.26
N MET A 24 12.46 -5.82 12.86
CA MET A 24 12.53 -6.22 14.27
C MET A 24 13.75 -7.10 14.55
N LYS A 25 14.05 -8.06 13.65
CA LYS A 25 15.21 -8.95 13.79
C LYS A 25 16.54 -8.20 13.68
N ASN A 26 16.59 -7.17 12.83
CA ASN A 26 17.78 -6.37 12.56
C ASN A 26 17.90 -5.12 13.47
N ASN A 27 16.96 -4.91 14.40
CA ASN A 27 16.85 -3.71 15.24
C ASN A 27 16.73 -2.40 14.44
N HIS A 28 16.12 -2.46 13.27
CA HIS A 28 15.77 -1.26 12.51
C HIS A 28 14.59 -0.55 13.16
N ARG A 29 14.70 0.78 13.26
CA ARG A 29 13.65 1.63 13.84
C ARG A 29 12.79 2.22 12.73
N THR A 30 11.59 1.69 12.59
CA THR A 30 10.53 2.22 11.75
C THR A 30 9.33 2.60 12.62
N ILE A 31 8.35 3.28 12.04
CA ILE A 31 7.11 3.60 12.76
C ILE A 31 6.43 2.31 13.26
N PHE A 32 6.49 1.24 12.47
CA PHE A 32 5.87 -0.05 12.79
C PHE A 32 6.64 -0.81 13.87
N THR A 33 7.97 -0.92 13.78
CA THR A 33 8.74 -1.62 14.82
C THR A 33 8.71 -0.88 16.15
N GLN A 34 8.69 0.45 16.13
CA GLN A 34 8.51 1.27 17.33
C GLN A 34 7.12 1.07 17.96
N THR A 35 6.05 1.04 17.15
CA THR A 35 4.68 0.79 17.64
C THR A 35 4.59 -0.56 18.38
N LEU A 36 5.21 -1.60 17.83
CA LEU A 36 5.26 -2.92 18.46
C LEU A 36 6.13 -2.94 19.72
N ALA A 37 7.25 -2.22 19.74
CA ALA A 37 8.10 -2.08 20.92
C ALA A 37 7.37 -1.41 22.10
N GLU A 38 6.38 -0.56 21.81
CA GLU A 38 5.50 0.08 22.79
C GLU A 38 4.31 -0.81 23.22
N GLY A 39 4.22 -2.04 22.70
CA GLY A 39 3.17 -3.00 23.02
C GLY A 39 1.82 -2.71 22.35
N GLN A 40 1.81 -1.89 21.30
CA GLN A 40 0.60 -1.52 20.55
C GLN A 40 0.41 -2.42 19.31
N THR A 41 -0.79 -2.44 18.75
CA THR A 41 -1.09 -3.12 17.48
C THR A 41 -0.70 -2.25 16.28
N LEU A 42 -0.54 -2.88 15.12
CA LEU A 42 -0.28 -2.18 13.85
C LEU A 42 -1.53 -1.51 13.25
N ASP A 43 -2.70 -1.64 13.87
CA ASP A 43 -3.97 -1.12 13.34
C ASP A 43 -3.88 0.38 13.00
N ALA A 44 -3.45 1.19 13.96
CA ALA A 44 -3.38 2.63 13.81
C ALA A 44 -2.33 3.11 12.77
N PRO A 45 -1.07 2.64 12.80
CA PRO A 45 -0.11 3.03 11.76
C PRO A 45 -0.52 2.52 10.36
N THR A 46 -1.08 1.32 10.24
CA THR A 46 -1.57 0.81 8.94
C THR A 46 -2.76 1.61 8.43
N ALA A 47 -3.74 1.95 9.28
CA ALA A 47 -4.86 2.80 8.89
C ALA A 47 -4.40 4.19 8.41
N ARG A 48 -3.42 4.79 9.11
CA ARG A 48 -2.82 6.07 8.69
C ARG A 48 -2.07 5.96 7.37
N LEU A 49 -1.36 4.86 7.12
CA LEU A 49 -0.70 4.61 5.84
C LEU A 49 -1.71 4.48 4.70
N ILE A 50 -2.81 3.75 4.91
CA ILE A 50 -3.91 3.67 3.93
C ILE A 50 -4.46 5.08 3.66
N GLN A 51 -4.75 5.86 4.69
CA GLN A 51 -5.22 7.24 4.51
C GLN A 51 -4.21 8.10 3.74
N TYR A 52 -2.91 7.94 4.00
CA TYR A 52 -1.85 8.62 3.27
C TYR A 52 -1.86 8.25 1.77
N CYS A 53 -1.88 6.96 1.44
CA CYS A 53 -1.92 6.50 0.04
C CYS A 53 -3.18 6.97 -0.70
N TYR A 54 -4.30 7.17 0.01
CA TYR A 54 -5.60 7.54 -0.55
C TYR A 54 -5.98 9.02 -0.39
N CYS A 55 -5.09 9.86 0.14
CA CYS A 55 -5.37 11.28 0.40
C CYS A 55 -5.43 12.08 -0.92
N ALA A 56 -6.62 12.17 -1.51
CA ALA A 56 -6.87 12.93 -2.74
C ALA A 56 -6.46 14.42 -2.66
N PRO A 57 -6.68 15.16 -1.55
CA PRO A 57 -6.29 16.57 -1.45
C PRO A 57 -4.78 16.81 -1.50
N ALA A 58 -3.97 15.85 -1.03
CA ALA A 58 -2.51 15.96 -1.10
C ALA A 58 -2.03 15.97 -2.55
N TYR A 59 -2.66 15.19 -3.43
CA TYR A 59 -2.37 15.17 -4.87
C TYR A 59 -2.81 16.45 -5.57
N GLU A 60 -4.01 16.96 -5.27
CA GLU A 60 -4.54 18.18 -5.90
C GLU A 60 -3.61 19.37 -5.68
N LYS A 61 -2.98 19.45 -4.50
CA LYS A 61 -1.95 20.45 -4.18
C LYS A 61 -0.71 20.40 -5.09
N PHE A 62 -0.38 19.23 -5.66
CA PHE A 62 0.77 19.06 -6.54
C PHE A 62 0.42 19.14 -8.03
N HIS A 63 -0.87 19.14 -8.37
CA HIS A 63 -1.35 19.12 -9.75
C HIS A 63 -1.62 20.51 -10.33
N ASP A 64 -1.51 21.57 -9.52
CA ASP A 64 -1.73 22.95 -9.96
C ASP A 64 -0.53 23.52 -10.75
N ASP A 65 0.63 22.85 -10.77
CA ASP A 65 1.89 23.52 -11.13
C ASP A 65 2.66 23.00 -12.36
N GLN A 66 2.22 21.97 -13.12
CA GLN A 66 3.00 21.55 -14.32
C GLN A 66 2.20 21.20 -15.59
N ARG A 67 2.65 21.88 -16.67
CA ARG A 67 2.38 21.72 -18.10
C ARG A 67 1.89 20.32 -18.48
N THR A 68 0.60 20.22 -18.72
CA THR A 68 -0.07 18.99 -19.13
C THR A 68 0.23 18.65 -20.60
N VAL A 69 1.04 17.62 -20.81
CA VAL A 69 0.99 16.84 -22.06
C VAL A 69 -0.23 15.92 -21.93
N SER A 70 -1.40 16.40 -22.37
CA SER A 70 -2.60 15.57 -22.48
C SER A 70 -2.53 14.74 -23.76
N ASP A 71 -2.81 13.45 -23.68
CA ASP A 71 -3.18 12.69 -24.87
C ASP A 71 -4.52 13.25 -25.40
N GLN A 72 -4.48 13.85 -26.59
CA GLN A 72 -5.63 14.55 -27.20
C GLN A 72 -6.83 13.62 -27.45
N LYS A 73 -6.66 12.29 -27.37
CA LYS A 73 -7.74 11.32 -27.55
C LYS A 73 -8.50 10.95 -26.28
N THR A 74 -7.86 10.99 -25.11
CA THR A 74 -8.44 10.48 -23.86
C THR A 74 -8.62 11.54 -22.78
N GLY A 75 -7.92 12.68 -22.87
CA GLY A 75 -7.98 13.75 -21.87
C GLY A 75 -7.34 13.38 -20.52
N VAL A 76 -6.73 12.19 -20.40
CA VAL A 76 -6.06 11.71 -19.19
C VAL A 76 -4.56 12.02 -19.27
N THR A 77 -4.00 12.54 -18.17
CA THR A 77 -2.57 12.88 -18.08
C THR A 77 -1.77 11.67 -17.58
N LEU A 78 -0.49 11.56 -17.95
CA LEU A 78 0.41 10.54 -17.38
C LEU A 78 0.44 10.58 -15.85
N ALA A 79 0.37 11.79 -15.27
CA ALA A 79 0.31 12.00 -13.82
C ALA A 79 -0.96 11.34 -13.21
N HIS A 80 -2.11 11.48 -13.87
CA HIS A 80 -3.34 10.84 -13.45
C HIS A 80 -3.24 9.30 -13.51
N TYR A 81 -2.66 8.75 -14.58
CA TYR A 81 -2.45 7.31 -14.70
C TYR A 81 -1.53 6.78 -13.59
N VAL A 82 -0.37 7.40 -13.39
CA VAL A 82 0.58 7.04 -12.33
C VAL A 82 -0.10 7.10 -10.96
N ARG A 83 -0.91 8.11 -10.68
CA ARG A 83 -1.69 8.21 -9.43
C ARG A 83 -2.60 6.99 -9.24
N VAL A 84 -3.48 6.72 -10.20
CA VAL A 84 -4.47 5.65 -10.08
C VAL A 84 -3.78 4.31 -9.89
N SER A 85 -2.73 4.04 -10.68
CA SER A 85 -1.91 2.84 -10.52
C SER A 85 -1.28 2.75 -9.13
N MET A 86 -0.66 3.82 -8.62
CA MET A 86 -0.01 3.79 -7.30
C MET A 86 -1.00 3.60 -6.16
N MET A 87 -2.18 4.21 -6.21
CA MET A 87 -3.24 3.97 -5.21
C MET A 87 -3.65 2.49 -5.21
N MET A 88 -3.88 1.92 -6.39
CA MET A 88 -4.26 0.51 -6.54
C MET A 88 -3.16 -0.44 -6.06
N PHE A 89 -1.89 -0.18 -6.38
CA PHE A 89 -0.80 -1.02 -5.91
C PHE A 89 -0.56 -0.88 -4.40
N SER A 90 -0.73 0.32 -3.84
CA SER A 90 -0.51 0.56 -2.41
C SER A 90 -1.42 -0.29 -1.53
N ILE A 91 -2.72 -0.40 -1.87
CA ILE A 91 -3.63 -1.25 -1.08
C ILE A 91 -3.28 -2.72 -1.21
N VAL A 92 -2.88 -3.15 -2.40
CA VAL A 92 -2.45 -4.53 -2.67
C VAL A 92 -1.24 -4.89 -1.79
N LEU A 93 -0.27 -3.99 -1.67
CA LEU A 93 0.90 -4.14 -0.79
C LEU A 93 0.51 -4.16 0.70
N VAL A 94 -0.42 -3.32 1.13
CA VAL A 94 -0.94 -3.32 2.51
C VAL A 94 -1.64 -4.65 2.84
N LEU A 95 -2.47 -5.17 1.92
CA LEU A 95 -3.17 -6.43 2.11
C LEU A 95 -2.20 -7.62 2.13
N GLU A 96 -1.17 -7.62 1.28
CA GLU A 96 -0.10 -8.62 1.34
C GLU A 96 0.61 -8.59 2.70
N ALA A 97 1.03 -7.41 3.16
CA ALA A 97 1.67 -7.25 4.46
C ALA A 97 0.76 -7.73 5.60
N ALA A 98 -0.50 -7.28 5.62
CA ALA A 98 -1.47 -7.64 6.64
C ALA A 98 -1.70 -9.17 6.70
N SER A 99 -1.72 -9.84 5.54
CA SER A 99 -1.89 -11.29 5.49
C SER A 99 -0.77 -12.04 6.23
N ARG A 100 0.45 -11.52 6.24
CA ARG A 100 1.65 -12.14 6.84
C ARG A 100 1.98 -11.67 8.26
N LEU A 101 1.30 -10.62 8.72
CA LEU A 101 1.52 -9.95 10.00
C LEU A 101 0.31 -10.07 10.92
N GLN A 102 -0.53 -11.09 10.72
CA GLN A 102 -1.78 -11.30 11.47
C GLN A 102 -1.60 -11.18 12.99
N GLU A 103 -0.49 -11.69 13.53
CA GLU A 103 -0.17 -11.68 14.97
C GLU A 103 0.03 -10.26 15.55
N TYR A 104 0.22 -9.26 14.70
CA TYR A 104 0.49 -7.88 15.10
C TYR A 104 -0.71 -6.94 14.96
N TYR A 105 -1.86 -7.46 14.49
CA TYR A 105 -3.11 -6.72 14.37
C TYR A 105 -4.13 -7.16 15.42
N SER A 106 -5.06 -6.27 15.76
CA SER A 106 -6.28 -6.70 16.45
C SER A 106 -7.12 -7.61 15.54
N LYS A 107 -7.94 -8.48 16.15
CA LYS A 107 -8.80 -9.37 15.37
C LYS A 107 -9.79 -8.57 14.54
N GLU A 108 -10.39 -7.55 15.15
CA GLU A 108 -11.40 -6.68 14.56
C GLU A 108 -10.85 -5.99 13.31
N PHE A 109 -9.68 -5.35 13.42
CA PHE A 109 -9.05 -4.66 12.30
C PHE A 109 -8.56 -5.62 11.21
N TYR A 110 -7.99 -6.76 11.59
CA TYR A 110 -7.57 -7.79 10.63
C TYR A 110 -8.76 -8.32 9.80
N TYR A 111 -9.90 -8.57 10.46
CA TYR A 111 -11.10 -9.01 9.76
C TYR A 111 -11.62 -7.94 8.80
N GLU A 112 -11.65 -6.67 9.23
CA GLU A 112 -12.04 -5.55 8.38
C GLU A 112 -11.14 -5.48 7.13
N LEU A 113 -9.81 -5.47 7.28
CA LEU A 113 -8.87 -5.48 6.16
C LEU A 113 -9.06 -6.69 5.24
N SER A 114 -9.22 -7.88 5.82
CA SER A 114 -9.41 -9.09 5.03
C SER A 114 -10.69 -9.08 4.20
N SER A 115 -11.76 -8.44 4.70
CA SER A 115 -13.04 -8.35 4.00
C SER A 115 -13.00 -7.43 2.77
N LEU A 116 -12.04 -6.51 2.73
CA LEU A 116 -11.80 -5.61 1.61
C LEU A 116 -10.92 -6.26 0.53
N SER A 117 -10.31 -7.40 0.83
CA SER A 117 -9.40 -8.08 -0.08
C SER A 117 -10.16 -8.90 -1.14
N PRO A 118 -9.84 -8.75 -2.44
CA PRO A 118 -10.40 -9.60 -3.48
C PRO A 118 -9.84 -11.03 -3.46
N VAL A 119 -8.77 -11.28 -2.70
CA VAL A 119 -8.11 -12.58 -2.54
C VAL A 119 -8.08 -12.95 -1.06
N THR A 120 -8.26 -14.22 -0.73
CA THR A 120 -8.23 -14.63 0.67
C THR A 120 -6.82 -14.42 1.25
N PHE A 121 -6.73 -13.91 2.48
CA PHE A 121 -5.43 -13.71 3.14
C PHE A 121 -4.65 -15.01 3.31
N ASN A 122 -5.31 -16.17 3.29
CA ASN A 122 -4.64 -17.45 3.38
C ASN A 122 -3.83 -17.76 2.10
N ASP A 123 -4.29 -17.30 0.94
CA ASP A 123 -3.57 -17.46 -0.33
C ASP A 123 -2.35 -16.51 -0.40
N LEU A 124 -2.46 -15.31 0.20
CA LEU A 124 -1.40 -14.29 0.22
C LEU A 124 -0.25 -14.58 1.20
N LYS A 125 -0.48 -15.49 2.16
CA LYS A 125 0.55 -15.99 3.07
C LYS A 125 1.57 -16.87 2.37
N THR A 126 1.19 -17.54 1.29
CA THR A 126 2.00 -18.57 0.62
C THR A 126 2.53 -18.13 -0.73
N VAL A 127 1.86 -17.19 -1.39
CA VAL A 127 2.16 -16.70 -2.73
C VAL A 127 2.21 -15.18 -2.71
N ARG A 128 3.16 -14.55 -3.43
CA ARG A 128 3.16 -13.08 -3.54
C ARG A 128 1.90 -12.64 -4.28
N VAL A 129 1.30 -11.53 -3.85
CA VAL A 129 0.04 -11.04 -4.41
C VAL A 129 0.17 -10.81 -5.93
N GLU A 130 1.36 -10.42 -6.38
CA GLU A 130 1.73 -10.27 -7.79
C GLU A 130 1.55 -11.57 -8.58
N GLU A 131 2.03 -12.70 -8.06
CA GLU A 131 1.93 -14.01 -8.71
C GLU A 131 0.47 -14.47 -8.79
N THR A 132 -0.32 -14.22 -7.74
CA THR A 132 -1.76 -14.51 -7.73
C THR A 132 -2.51 -13.64 -8.73
N ILE A 133 -2.28 -12.33 -8.75
CA ILE A 133 -2.89 -11.40 -9.72
C ILE A 133 -2.49 -11.78 -11.15
N TRP A 134 -1.20 -12.08 -11.38
CA TRP A 134 -0.73 -12.56 -12.69
C TRP A 134 -1.42 -13.84 -13.12
N SER A 135 -1.66 -14.78 -12.20
CA SER A 135 -2.37 -16.03 -12.51
C SER A 135 -3.84 -15.76 -12.92
N ILE A 136 -4.52 -14.84 -12.23
CA ILE A 136 -5.91 -14.47 -12.52
C ILE A 136 -6.00 -13.76 -13.87
N VAL A 137 -5.13 -12.77 -14.12
CA VAL A 137 -5.09 -12.03 -15.38
C VAL A 137 -4.75 -12.96 -16.54
N ARG A 138 -3.78 -13.85 -16.37
CA ARG A 138 -3.40 -14.83 -17.40
C ARG A 138 -4.57 -15.76 -17.76
N ASN A 139 -5.34 -16.23 -16.76
CA ASN A 139 -6.48 -17.12 -16.98
C ASN A 139 -7.73 -16.43 -17.57
N GLN A 140 -7.79 -15.10 -17.56
CA GLN A 140 -8.89 -14.33 -18.17
C GLN A 140 -8.57 -13.83 -19.59
N TRP A 141 -7.29 -13.76 -19.96
CA TRP A 141 -6.83 -13.17 -21.22
C TRP A 141 -6.23 -14.19 -22.21
N PHE A 142 -5.99 -15.43 -21.78
CA PHE A 142 -5.58 -16.57 -22.60
C PHE A 142 -6.56 -17.74 -22.41
#